data_AF-A0A0Q9JSA7-F1
#
_entry.id   AF-A0A0Q9JSA7-F1
#
_cell.length_a   1.000
_cell.length_b   1.000
_cell.length_c   1.000
_cell.angle_alpha   90.00
_cell.angle_beta   90.00
_cell.angle_gamma   90.00
#
_symmetry.space_group_name_H-M   'P 1'
#
loop_
_entity.id
_entity.type
_entity.pdbx_description
1 polymer ?
#
loop_
_entity_poly.entity_id
_entity_poly.type
_entity_poly.pdbx_seq_one_letter_code
_entity_poly.pdbx_strand_id
1 'polypeptide(L)'
;MRISRLSQQSGVPVSTLKYYLREGLLHEGERLSGNQTDYDESHVQRVRLVRALLDTGGLSIAAAKRVLSTLEAEPDTIATTFEAAQHAMAVGRASSDPSEASRRRIADVASARGWRISPDNPGFDLAARVLDDFSAIGFEPSDEYLGAYAAAADLIARADLSALLEREDPALIAELMVVGTVVGDALTAGLRRLAHQEATAELFPTPDPNHRKDSS
;
A
#
# COMPACT_ATOMS: atom_id res chain seq x y z
N MET A 1 -29.92 6.91 -1.99
CA MET A 1 -30.14 5.64 -1.26
C MET A 1 -30.09 5.85 0.27
N ARG A 2 -30.86 5.07 1.05
CA ARG A 2 -30.77 5.10 2.54
C ARG A 2 -29.55 4.36 3.08
N ILE A 3 -29.13 4.68 4.31
CA ILE A 3 -27.96 4.06 4.97
C ILE A 3 -28.04 2.53 5.08
N SER A 4 -29.24 1.95 5.21
CA SER A 4 -29.43 0.49 5.22
C SER A 4 -29.12 -0.14 3.86
N ARG A 5 -29.45 0.54 2.76
CA ARG A 5 -29.12 0.11 1.40
C ARG A 5 -27.63 0.26 1.12
N LEU A 6 -27.03 1.36 1.58
CA LEU A 6 -25.56 1.55 1.55
C LEU A 6 -24.85 0.40 2.29
N SER A 7 -25.34 0.03 3.47
CA SER A 7 -24.82 -1.12 4.24
C SER A 7 -24.89 -2.42 3.45
N GLN A 8 -26.03 -2.70 2.81
CA GLN A 8 -26.21 -3.91 2.00
C GLN A 8 -25.29 -3.93 0.77
N GLN A 9 -25.15 -2.81 0.06
CA GLN A 9 -24.33 -2.74 -1.16
C GLN A 9 -22.82 -2.70 -0.89
N SER A 10 -22.40 -2.12 0.23
CA SER A 10 -21.00 -2.09 0.65
C SER A 10 -20.56 -3.32 1.45
N GLY A 11 -21.51 -4.09 1.98
CA GLY A 11 -21.25 -5.20 2.90
C GLY A 11 -20.75 -4.76 4.28
N VAL A 12 -20.90 -3.48 4.63
CA VAL A 12 -20.45 -2.90 5.90
C VAL A 12 -21.62 -2.67 6.84
N PRO A 13 -21.56 -3.09 8.12
CA PRO A 13 -22.63 -2.83 9.08
C PRO A 13 -22.95 -1.35 9.24
N VAL A 14 -24.23 -1.02 9.45
CA VAL A 14 -24.68 0.38 9.66
C VAL A 14 -23.95 1.08 10.80
N SER A 15 -23.60 0.35 11.88
CA SER A 15 -22.80 0.88 12.99
C SER A 15 -21.42 1.35 12.55
N THR A 16 -20.75 0.57 11.70
CA THR A 16 -19.44 0.90 11.13
C THR A 16 -19.54 2.04 10.12
N LEU A 17 -20.59 2.09 9.28
CA LEU A 17 -20.82 3.23 8.39
C LEU A 17 -21.00 4.54 9.18
N LYS A 18 -21.79 4.50 10.26
CA LYS A 18 -21.95 5.65 11.17
C LYS A 18 -20.64 6.02 11.85
N TYR A 19 -19.80 5.04 12.18
CA TYR A 19 -18.46 5.30 12.70
C TYR A 19 -17.60 6.01 11.66
N TYR A 20 -17.53 5.53 10.42
CA TYR A 20 -16.77 6.19 9.36
C TYR A 20 -17.25 7.61 9.07
N LEU A 21 -18.56 7.88 9.10
CA LEU A 21 -19.09 9.24 9.01
C LEU A 21 -18.63 10.13 10.17
N ARG A 22 -18.68 9.63 11.42
CA ARG A 22 -18.22 10.40 12.59
C ARG A 22 -16.72 10.69 12.55
N GLU A 23 -15.92 9.74 12.08
CA GLU A 23 -14.48 9.91 11.93
C GLU A 23 -14.12 10.77 10.71
N GLY A 24 -15.08 11.11 9.85
CA GLY A 24 -14.86 11.90 8.63
C GLY A 24 -14.14 11.12 7.52
N LEU A 25 -14.28 9.80 7.50
CA LEU A 25 -13.77 8.94 6.42
C LEU A 25 -14.72 8.89 5.22
N LEU A 26 -16.02 9.13 5.45
CA LEU A 26 -17.03 9.29 4.40
C LEU A 26 -17.46 10.76 4.35
N HIS A 27 -17.75 11.26 3.16
CA HIS A 27 -18.39 12.55 2.98
C HIS A 27 -19.83 12.51 3.54
N GLU A 28 -20.39 13.68 3.86
CA GLU A 28 -21.76 13.76 4.37
C GLU A 28 -22.76 13.41 3.26
N GLY A 29 -23.80 12.65 3.62
CA GLY A 29 -24.93 12.42 2.73
C GLY A 29 -25.83 13.65 2.62
N GLU A 30 -26.59 13.74 1.53
CA GLU A 30 -27.50 14.86 1.30
C GLU A 30 -28.69 14.80 2.26
N ARG A 31 -28.93 15.88 3.00
CA ARG A 31 -30.10 15.97 3.89
C ARG A 31 -31.36 16.19 3.06
N LEU A 32 -32.25 15.22 3.09
CA LEU A 32 -33.61 15.35 2.59
C LEU A 32 -34.50 15.98 3.66
N SER A 33 -35.74 16.36 3.31
CA SER A 33 -36.70 16.90 4.27
C SER A 33 -36.94 15.95 5.45
N GLY A 34 -36.90 16.49 6.67
CA GLY A 34 -37.02 15.72 7.91
C GLY A 34 -35.69 15.13 8.40
N ASN A 35 -35.74 13.96 9.05
CA ASN A 35 -34.56 13.23 9.57
C ASN A 35 -34.04 12.17 8.58
N GLN A 36 -34.19 12.41 7.27
CA GLN A 36 -33.72 11.50 6.23
C GLN A 36 -32.47 12.05 5.54
N THR A 37 -31.50 11.18 5.34
CA THR A 37 -30.26 11.47 4.61
C THR A 37 -30.16 10.50 3.45
N ASP A 38 -29.86 11.03 2.27
CA ASP A 38 -29.61 10.25 1.06
C ASP A 38 -28.11 10.10 0.81
N TYR A 39 -27.74 8.91 0.36
CA TYR A 39 -26.39 8.49 0.01
C TYR A 39 -26.39 7.99 -1.44
N ASP A 40 -25.29 8.06 -2.16
CA ASP A 40 -25.23 7.68 -3.56
C ASP A 40 -24.15 6.63 -3.83
N GLU A 41 -23.88 6.34 -5.11
CA GLU A 41 -22.86 5.35 -5.49
C GLU A 41 -21.45 5.80 -5.10
N SER A 42 -21.19 7.12 -5.02
CA SER A 42 -19.90 7.65 -4.58
C SER A 42 -19.61 7.27 -3.12
N HIS A 43 -20.65 7.17 -2.28
CA HIS A 43 -20.51 6.63 -0.92
C HIS A 43 -20.14 5.14 -0.92
N VAL A 44 -20.69 4.34 -1.84
CA VAL A 44 -20.37 2.91 -1.95
C VAL A 44 -18.90 2.74 -2.33
N GLN A 45 -18.44 3.48 -3.33
CA GLN A 45 -17.04 3.49 -3.77
C GLN A 45 -16.12 3.91 -2.63
N ARG A 46 -16.45 5.03 -1.97
CA ARG A 46 -15.69 5.53 -0.83
C ARG A 46 -15.60 4.53 0.33
N VAL A 47 -16.67 3.79 0.63
CA VAL A 47 -16.64 2.74 1.65
C VAL A 47 -15.70 1.61 1.26
N ARG A 48 -15.69 1.17 -0.01
CA ARG A 48 -14.77 0.14 -0.48
C ARG A 48 -13.31 0.60 -0.36
N LEU A 49 -13.02 1.84 -0.73
CA LEU A 49 -11.70 2.44 -0.55
C LEU A 49 -11.27 2.47 0.92
N VAL A 50 -12.12 2.97 1.82
CA VAL A 50 -11.84 3.00 3.27
C VAL A 50 -11.52 1.60 3.80
N ARG A 51 -12.26 0.57 3.36
CA ARG A 51 -11.97 -0.81 3.75
C ARG A 51 -10.63 -1.32 3.21
N ALA A 52 -10.31 -1.03 1.96
CA ALA A 52 -9.02 -1.42 1.38
C ALA A 52 -7.85 -0.81 2.17
N LEU A 53 -7.98 0.46 2.58
CA LEU A 53 -6.96 1.16 3.37
C LEU A 53 -6.81 0.59 4.80
N LEU A 54 -7.93 0.33 5.48
CA LEU A 54 -7.92 -0.10 6.89
C LEU A 54 -7.73 -1.61 7.03
N ASP A 55 -8.59 -2.40 6.38
CA ASP A 55 -8.67 -3.86 6.58
C ASP A 55 -7.48 -4.57 5.90
N THR A 56 -7.20 -4.23 4.65
CA THR A 56 -6.12 -4.85 3.87
C THR A 56 -4.79 -4.13 4.06
N GLY A 57 -4.84 -2.80 4.03
CA GLY A 57 -3.68 -1.93 4.15
C GLY A 57 -3.09 -1.80 5.55
N GLY A 58 -3.88 -2.11 6.58
CA GLY A 58 -3.47 -1.96 7.97
C GLY A 58 -3.20 -0.50 8.38
N LEU A 59 -3.72 0.49 7.64
CA LEU A 59 -3.54 1.89 8.00
C LEU A 59 -4.33 2.22 9.27
N SER A 60 -3.79 3.15 10.06
CA SER A 60 -4.58 3.79 11.12
C SER A 60 -5.65 4.70 10.49
N ILE A 61 -6.72 4.98 11.25
CA ILE A 61 -7.77 5.93 10.83
C ILE A 61 -7.18 7.29 10.44
N ALA A 62 -6.22 7.79 11.23
CA ALA A 62 -5.55 9.06 10.95
C ALA A 62 -4.77 9.04 9.63
N ALA A 63 -4.07 7.95 9.33
CA ALA A 63 -3.35 7.80 8.06
C ALA A 63 -4.33 7.69 6.88
N ALA A 64 -5.40 6.89 7.02
CA ALA A 64 -6.43 6.76 6.00
C ALA A 64 -7.09 8.11 5.69
N LYS A 65 -7.43 8.92 6.70
CA LYS A 65 -7.99 10.27 6.48
C LYS A 65 -7.07 11.16 5.64
N ARG A 66 -5.78 11.19 5.93
CA ARG A 66 -4.81 12.00 5.15
C ARG A 66 -4.78 11.57 3.69
N VAL A 67 -4.66 10.27 3.45
CA VAL A 67 -4.68 9.68 2.11
C VAL A 67 -5.94 10.08 1.35
N LEU A 68 -7.09 9.98 2.01
CA LEU A 68 -8.38 10.32 1.43
C LEU A 68 -8.52 11.82 1.14
N SER A 69 -8.02 12.69 2.01
CA SER A 69 -7.99 14.14 1.77
C SER A 69 -7.07 14.51 0.60
N THR A 70 -5.96 13.78 0.41
CA THR A 70 -5.09 13.95 -0.75
C THR A 70 -5.81 13.61 -2.06
N LEU A 71 -6.67 12.59 -2.07
CA LEU A 71 -7.47 12.24 -3.25
C LEU A 71 -8.58 13.24 -3.56
N GLU A 72 -9.11 13.91 -2.53
CA GLU A 72 -10.14 14.94 -2.67
C GLU A 72 -9.57 16.29 -3.13
N ALA A 73 -8.29 16.55 -2.87
CA ALA A 73 -7.61 17.70 -3.44
C ALA A 73 -7.43 17.46 -4.94
N GLU A 74 -7.93 18.36 -5.81
CA GLU A 74 -7.69 18.30 -7.26
C GLU A 74 -6.18 18.32 -7.53
N PRO A 75 -5.55 17.18 -7.89
CA PRO A 75 -4.12 17.13 -8.10
C PRO A 75 -3.82 17.59 -9.53
N ASP A 76 -2.79 18.42 -9.70
CA ASP A 76 -2.37 18.86 -11.04
C ASP A 76 -1.95 17.67 -11.94
N THR A 77 -1.50 16.54 -11.34
CA THR A 77 -1.10 15.33 -12.08
C THR A 77 -1.28 14.02 -11.26
N ILE A 78 -1.28 12.89 -11.97
CA ILE A 78 -1.18 11.53 -11.41
C ILE A 78 0.08 11.37 -10.52
N ALA A 79 1.21 11.96 -10.93
CA ALA A 79 2.48 11.84 -10.22
C ALA A 79 2.45 12.52 -8.84
N THR A 80 1.83 13.70 -8.74
CA THR A 80 1.71 14.44 -7.47
C THR A 80 0.76 13.73 -6.50
N THR A 81 -0.28 13.06 -7.01
CA THR A 81 -1.16 12.20 -6.21
C THR A 81 -0.38 11.05 -5.57
N PHE A 82 0.51 10.41 -6.34
CA PHE A 82 1.36 9.32 -5.86
C PHE A 82 2.29 9.75 -4.73
N GLU A 83 2.99 10.86 -4.94
CA GLU A 83 3.94 11.41 -3.96
C GLU A 83 3.23 11.73 -2.65
N ALA A 84 2.07 12.39 -2.71
CA ALA A 84 1.30 12.73 -1.53
C ALA A 84 0.72 11.50 -0.82
N ALA A 85 0.28 10.46 -1.56
CA ALA A 85 -0.14 9.18 -0.98
C ALA A 85 1.00 8.49 -0.23
N GLN A 86 2.19 8.39 -0.85
CA GLN A 86 3.39 7.83 -0.24
C GLN A 86 3.75 8.55 1.07
N HIS A 87 3.72 9.88 1.06
CA HIS A 87 4.02 10.68 2.23
C HIS A 87 2.99 10.45 3.36
N ALA A 88 1.70 10.42 3.04
CA ALA A 88 0.64 10.20 4.03
C ALA A 88 0.73 8.84 4.75
N MET A 89 1.21 7.80 4.04
CA MET A 89 1.44 6.46 4.60
C MET A 89 2.64 6.38 5.53
N ALA A 90 3.74 7.09 5.22
CA ALA A 90 4.98 7.02 5.97
C ALA A 90 4.88 7.61 7.39
N VAL A 91 4.05 8.66 7.56
CA VAL A 91 3.88 9.38 8.84
C VAL A 91 3.28 8.49 9.96
N GLY A 92 2.70 7.33 9.63
CA GLY A 92 2.16 6.40 10.64
C GLY A 92 3.16 5.40 11.24
N ARG A 93 4.36 5.23 10.66
CA ARG A 93 5.32 4.17 11.03
C ARG A 93 6.62 4.69 11.70
N ALA A 94 6.77 5.99 11.93
CA ALA A 94 8.03 6.56 12.41
C ALA A 94 8.22 6.39 13.93
N SER A 95 9.19 5.58 14.35
CA SER A 95 9.65 5.49 15.76
C SER A 95 11.01 6.14 16.02
N SER A 96 11.85 6.33 14.99
CA SER A 96 13.14 7.04 15.08
C SER A 96 13.67 7.34 13.68
N ASP A 97 14.38 8.46 13.50
CA ASP A 97 15.04 8.78 12.23
C ASP A 97 16.15 7.75 11.90
N PRO A 98 16.27 7.30 10.63
CA PRO A 98 17.31 6.36 10.24
C PRO A 98 18.70 7.00 10.32
N SER A 99 19.73 6.16 10.37
CA SER A 99 21.11 6.62 10.29
C SER A 99 21.40 7.28 8.93
N GLU A 100 22.23 8.32 8.94
CA GLU A 100 22.65 9.00 7.70
C GLU A 100 23.40 8.04 6.76
N ALA A 101 24.12 7.07 7.32
CA ALA A 101 24.83 6.05 6.56
C ALA A 101 23.86 5.16 5.77
N SER A 102 22.83 4.62 6.42
CA SER A 102 21.80 3.81 5.76
C SER A 102 21.01 4.61 4.73
N ARG A 103 20.66 5.87 5.04
CA ARG A 103 19.97 6.76 4.10
C ARG A 103 20.81 7.02 2.84
N ARG A 104 22.11 7.30 3.01
CA ARG A 104 23.05 7.48 1.89
C ARG A 104 23.16 6.21 1.04
N ARG A 105 23.24 5.04 1.68
CA ARG A 105 23.32 3.76 0.98
C ARG A 105 22.09 3.50 0.10
N ILE A 106 20.88 3.80 0.57
CA ILE A 106 19.67 3.71 -0.26
C ILE A 106 19.68 4.74 -1.40
N ALA A 107 20.17 5.95 -1.16
CA ALA A 107 20.34 6.96 -2.21
C ALA A 107 21.30 6.48 -3.31
N ASP A 108 22.40 5.82 -2.95
CA ASP A 108 23.34 5.23 -3.91
C ASP A 108 22.69 4.12 -4.74
N VAL A 109 21.86 3.26 -4.13
CA VAL A 109 21.08 2.24 -4.85
C VAL A 109 20.11 2.87 -5.85
N ALA A 110 19.35 3.89 -5.43
CA ALA A 110 18.41 4.59 -6.31
C ALA A 110 19.14 5.28 -7.49
N SER A 111 20.27 5.91 -7.21
CA SER A 111 21.13 6.56 -8.21
C SER A 111 21.69 5.55 -9.22
N ALA A 112 22.20 4.41 -8.75
CA ALA A 112 22.73 3.34 -9.60
C ALA A 112 21.66 2.72 -10.53
N ARG A 113 20.39 2.71 -10.12
CA ARG A 113 19.26 2.31 -10.97
C ARG A 113 18.82 3.39 -11.97
N GLY A 114 19.32 4.62 -11.82
CA GLY A 114 18.90 5.77 -12.63
C GLY A 114 17.50 6.27 -12.28
N TRP A 115 17.02 5.98 -11.07
CA TRP A 115 15.71 6.44 -10.61
C TRP A 115 15.71 7.96 -10.41
N ARG A 116 14.68 8.63 -10.95
CA ARG A 116 14.47 10.07 -10.77
C ARG A 116 13.45 10.28 -9.66
N ILE A 117 13.93 10.41 -8.43
CA ILE A 117 13.10 10.46 -7.21
C ILE A 117 13.38 11.77 -6.48
N SER A 118 12.33 12.37 -5.90
CA SER A 118 12.46 13.52 -5.01
C SER A 118 13.32 13.18 -3.78
N PRO A 119 14.25 14.05 -3.34
CA PRO A 119 15.05 13.82 -2.13
C PRO A 119 14.22 13.61 -0.85
N ASP A 120 12.99 14.13 -0.84
CA ASP A 120 12.05 14.04 0.28
C ASP A 120 11.11 12.83 0.18
N ASN A 121 11.35 11.94 -0.80
CA ASN A 121 10.55 10.74 -0.94
C ASN A 121 10.70 9.85 0.31
N PRO A 122 9.58 9.47 0.97
CA PRO A 122 9.63 8.73 2.22
C PRO A 122 10.21 7.31 2.09
N GLY A 123 10.31 6.78 0.87
CA GLY A 123 10.93 5.49 0.57
C GLY A 123 12.39 5.42 1.03
N PHE A 124 13.12 6.54 1.01
CA PHE A 124 14.49 6.60 1.53
C PHE A 124 14.55 6.23 3.00
N ASP A 125 13.72 6.87 3.82
CA ASP A 125 13.77 6.66 5.27
C ASP A 125 13.13 5.33 5.68
N LEU A 126 12.15 4.84 4.92
CA LEU A 126 11.56 3.51 5.13
C LEU A 126 12.60 2.42 4.89
N ALA A 127 13.29 2.45 3.76
CA ALA A 127 14.30 1.44 3.43
C ALA A 127 15.55 1.56 4.32
N ALA A 128 15.97 2.79 4.67
CA ALA A 128 17.12 3.02 5.53
C ALA A 128 16.93 2.45 6.95
N ARG A 129 15.73 2.57 7.52
CA ARG A 129 15.42 1.96 8.83
C ARG A 129 15.57 0.43 8.81
N VAL A 130 15.17 -0.22 7.70
CA VAL A 130 15.35 -1.66 7.54
C VAL A 130 16.83 -2.04 7.48
N LEU A 131 17.69 -1.21 6.89
CA LEU A 131 19.14 -1.43 6.93
C LEU A 131 19.70 -1.29 8.34
N ASP A 132 19.25 -0.30 9.10
CA ASP A 132 19.65 -0.13 10.50
C ASP A 132 19.23 -1.35 11.35
N ASP A 133 18.00 -1.85 11.14
CA ASP A 133 17.49 -3.06 11.82
C ASP A 133 18.32 -4.32 11.46
N PHE A 134 18.71 -4.46 10.19
CA PHE A 134 19.59 -5.55 9.77
C PHE A 134 20.98 -5.44 10.42
N SER A 135 21.56 -4.24 10.44
CA SER A 135 22.85 -4.00 11.09
C SER A 135 22.81 -4.32 12.58
N ALA A 136 21.69 -3.98 13.26
CA ALA A 136 21.49 -4.26 14.69
C ALA A 136 21.49 -5.77 15.02
N ILE A 137 21.13 -6.64 14.07
CA ILE A 137 21.20 -8.10 14.23
C ILE A 137 22.48 -8.71 13.62
N GLY A 138 23.44 -7.88 13.20
CA GLY A 138 24.72 -8.30 12.63
C GLY A 138 24.63 -8.76 11.17
N PHE A 139 23.54 -8.45 10.47
CA PHE A 139 23.40 -8.72 9.04
C PHE A 139 23.68 -7.45 8.25
N GLU A 140 24.71 -7.47 7.41
CA GLU A 140 25.01 -6.40 6.47
C GLU A 140 24.66 -6.87 5.06
N PRO A 141 23.52 -6.43 4.48
CA PRO A 141 23.16 -6.81 3.11
C PRO A 141 24.27 -6.42 2.14
N SER A 142 24.57 -7.27 1.15
CA SER A 142 25.51 -6.93 0.08
C SER A 142 24.88 -5.97 -0.93
N ASP A 143 25.70 -5.29 -1.74
CA ASP A 143 25.17 -4.42 -2.81
C ASP A 143 24.43 -5.21 -3.89
N GLU A 144 24.85 -6.48 -4.14
CA GLU A 144 24.13 -7.40 -5.01
C GLU A 144 22.73 -7.73 -4.45
N TYR A 145 22.64 -7.97 -3.14
CA TYR A 145 21.36 -8.20 -2.47
C TYR A 145 20.44 -6.98 -2.62
N LEU A 146 20.94 -5.77 -2.33
CA LEU A 146 20.15 -4.54 -2.48
C LEU A 146 19.78 -4.27 -3.95
N GLY A 147 20.69 -4.56 -4.88
CA GLY A 147 20.45 -4.45 -6.31
C GLY A 147 19.33 -5.37 -6.81
N ALA A 148 19.28 -6.62 -6.33
CA ALA A 148 18.20 -7.55 -6.66
C ALA A 148 16.84 -7.07 -6.15
N TYR A 149 16.79 -6.50 -4.94
CA TYR A 149 15.57 -5.91 -4.39
C TYR A 149 15.10 -4.69 -5.17
N ALA A 150 16.03 -3.81 -5.55
CA ALA A 150 15.72 -2.66 -6.38
C ALA A 150 15.19 -3.08 -7.77
N ALA A 151 15.78 -4.12 -8.37
CA ALA A 151 15.30 -4.67 -9.64
C ALA A 151 13.88 -5.26 -9.51
N ALA A 152 13.57 -5.95 -8.42
CA ALA A 152 12.22 -6.43 -8.15
C ALA A 152 11.23 -5.27 -7.97
N ALA A 153 11.63 -4.20 -7.26
CA ALA A 153 10.81 -3.01 -7.08
C ALA A 153 10.50 -2.32 -8.42
N ASP A 154 11.44 -2.28 -9.36
CA ASP A 154 11.20 -1.78 -10.72
C ASP A 154 10.11 -2.57 -11.47
N LEU A 155 10.12 -3.90 -11.35
CA LEU A 155 9.13 -4.76 -12.00
C LEU A 155 7.73 -4.52 -11.41
N ILE A 156 7.64 -4.43 -10.08
CA ILE A 156 6.38 -4.14 -9.37
C ILE A 156 5.85 -2.77 -9.80
N ALA A 157 6.68 -1.72 -9.71
CA ALA A 157 6.27 -0.37 -10.07
C ALA A 157 5.79 -0.25 -11.52
N ARG A 158 6.44 -0.96 -12.47
CA ARG A 158 5.99 -0.99 -13.86
C ARG A 158 4.68 -1.73 -14.04
N ALA A 159 4.48 -2.86 -13.35
CA ALA A 159 3.22 -3.60 -13.40
C ALA A 159 2.07 -2.74 -12.86
N ASP A 160 2.27 -2.09 -11.71
CA ASP A 160 1.29 -1.22 -11.09
C ASP A 160 0.92 -0.05 -12.02
N LEU A 161 1.91 0.65 -12.57
CA LEU A 161 1.67 1.77 -13.49
C LEU A 161 1.01 1.32 -14.81
N SER A 162 1.39 0.15 -15.34
CA SER A 162 0.79 -0.38 -16.58
C SER A 162 -0.70 -0.65 -16.41
N ALA A 163 -1.13 -1.14 -15.24
CA ALA A 163 -2.54 -1.38 -14.93
C ALA A 163 -3.39 -0.09 -14.92
N LEU A 164 -2.75 1.07 -14.74
CA LEU A 164 -3.41 2.39 -14.76
C LEU A 164 -3.55 2.95 -16.17
N LEU A 165 -2.61 2.66 -17.07
CA LEU A 165 -2.59 3.22 -18.44
C LEU A 165 -3.76 2.76 -19.31
N GLU A 166 -4.42 1.66 -18.94
CA GLU A 166 -5.61 1.14 -19.64
C GLU A 166 -6.92 1.84 -19.21
N ARG A 167 -6.85 2.86 -18.34
CA ARG A 167 -8.01 3.53 -17.74
C ARG A 167 -8.13 4.96 -18.25
N GLU A 168 -9.37 5.38 -18.50
CA GLU A 168 -9.67 6.74 -19.00
C GLU A 168 -10.16 7.70 -17.89
N ASP A 169 -10.60 7.17 -16.75
CA ASP A 169 -11.15 7.97 -15.64
C ASP A 169 -10.04 8.39 -14.66
N PRO A 170 -9.69 9.69 -14.58
CA PRO A 170 -8.63 10.18 -13.69
C PRO A 170 -8.92 9.94 -12.20
N ALA A 171 -10.19 9.96 -11.78
CA ALA A 171 -10.56 9.73 -10.39
C ALA A 171 -10.32 8.27 -10.01
N LEU A 172 -10.68 7.34 -10.90
CA LEU A 172 -10.41 5.91 -10.72
C LEU A 172 -8.91 5.60 -10.73
N ILE A 173 -8.12 6.28 -11.55
CA ILE A 173 -6.66 6.14 -11.56
C ILE A 173 -6.07 6.58 -10.22
N ALA A 174 -6.44 7.75 -9.72
CA ALA A 174 -5.97 8.26 -8.43
C ALA A 174 -6.34 7.31 -7.27
N GLU A 175 -7.58 6.81 -7.25
CA GLU A 175 -8.04 5.82 -6.28
C GLU A 175 -7.24 4.51 -6.36
N LEU A 176 -7.07 3.95 -7.57
CA LEU A 176 -6.29 2.74 -7.81
C LEU A 176 -4.81 2.91 -7.45
N MET A 177 -4.24 4.10 -7.57
CA MET A 177 -2.86 4.35 -7.15
C MET A 177 -2.69 4.30 -5.64
N VAL A 178 -3.61 4.93 -4.92
CA VAL A 178 -3.63 4.92 -3.46
C VAL A 178 -3.85 3.51 -2.93
N VAL A 179 -4.87 2.83 -3.46
CA VAL A 179 -5.14 1.42 -3.12
C VAL A 179 -3.98 0.54 -3.54
N GLY A 180 -3.46 0.74 -4.74
CA GLY A 180 -2.37 -0.03 -5.32
C GLY A 180 -1.09 0.06 -4.52
N THR A 181 -0.78 1.21 -3.92
CA THR A 181 0.40 1.32 -3.04
C THR A 181 0.18 0.61 -1.71
N VAL A 182 -0.98 0.80 -1.09
CA VAL A 182 -1.30 0.23 0.23
C VAL A 182 -1.52 -1.29 0.17
N VAL A 183 -2.31 -1.73 -0.79
CA VAL A 183 -2.60 -3.15 -1.04
C VAL A 183 -1.43 -3.82 -1.74
N GLY A 184 -0.64 -3.07 -2.52
CA GLY A 184 0.58 -3.54 -3.17
C GLY A 184 1.65 -3.98 -2.18
N ASP A 185 1.81 -3.27 -1.06
CA ASP A 185 2.69 -3.71 0.05
C ASP A 185 2.30 -5.11 0.54
N ALA A 186 1.00 -5.34 0.80
CA ALA A 186 0.48 -6.61 1.28
C ALA A 186 0.60 -7.72 0.21
N LEU A 187 0.29 -7.39 -1.05
CA LEU A 187 0.45 -8.30 -2.19
C LEU A 187 1.91 -8.72 -2.36
N THR A 188 2.84 -7.76 -2.34
CA THR A 188 4.28 -7.98 -2.44
C THR A 188 4.77 -8.87 -1.30
N ALA A 189 4.35 -8.59 -0.06
CA ALA A 189 4.71 -9.41 1.09
C ALA A 189 4.20 -10.86 0.95
N GLY A 190 2.97 -11.05 0.48
CA GLY A 190 2.39 -12.37 0.23
C GLY A 190 3.13 -13.14 -0.87
N LEU A 191 3.27 -12.53 -2.05
CA LEU A 191 3.96 -13.14 -3.20
C LEU A 191 5.42 -13.45 -2.89
N ARG A 192 6.11 -12.56 -2.19
CA ARG A 192 7.50 -12.80 -1.77
C ARG A 192 7.62 -14.02 -0.87
N ARG A 193 6.70 -14.23 0.07
CA ARG A 193 6.70 -15.42 0.94
C ARG A 193 6.49 -16.70 0.14
N LEU A 194 5.60 -16.67 -0.85
CA LEU A 194 5.39 -17.81 -1.77
C LEU A 194 6.64 -18.09 -2.61
N ALA A 195 7.26 -17.05 -3.18
CA ALA A 195 8.49 -17.18 -3.96
C ALA A 195 9.67 -17.70 -3.12
N HIS A 196 9.78 -17.27 -1.85
CA HIS A 196 10.76 -17.81 -0.91
C HIS A 196 10.56 -19.31 -0.68
N GLN A 197 9.32 -19.79 -0.56
CA GLN A 197 9.04 -21.22 -0.38
C GLN A 197 9.54 -22.03 -1.59
N GLU A 198 9.27 -21.56 -2.80
CA GLU A 198 9.75 -22.19 -4.04
C GLU A 198 11.29 -22.20 -4.12
N ALA A 199 11.93 -21.04 -3.97
CA ALA A 199 13.39 -20.94 -4.02
C ALA A 199 14.08 -21.76 -2.93
N THR A 200 13.45 -21.89 -1.75
CA THR A 200 13.96 -22.76 -0.68
C THR A 200 13.86 -24.24 -1.09
N ALA A 201 12.78 -24.66 -1.74
CA ALA A 201 12.63 -26.04 -2.21
C ALA A 201 13.67 -26.40 -3.28
N GLU A 202 14.04 -25.45 -4.14
CA GLU A 202 15.10 -25.63 -5.15
C GLU A 202 16.50 -25.70 -4.53
N LEU A 203 16.81 -24.80 -3.58
CA LEU A 203 18.14 -24.69 -2.98
C LEU A 203 18.38 -25.70 -1.85
N PHE A 204 17.32 -26.09 -1.14
CA PHE A 204 17.34 -27.03 -0.01
C PHE A 204 16.27 -28.11 -0.21
N PRO A 205 16.44 -28.99 -1.21
CA PRO A 205 15.46 -30.02 -1.51
C PRO A 205 15.25 -30.93 -0.30
N THR A 206 14.01 -30.99 0.18
CA THR A 206 13.61 -31.97 1.20
C THR A 206 13.21 -33.28 0.51
N PRO A 207 13.54 -34.44 1.08
CA PRO A 207 13.04 -35.71 0.57
C PRO A 207 11.51 -35.70 0.62
N ASP A 208 10.86 -36.05 -0.50
CA ASP A 208 9.40 -36.13 -0.59
C ASP A 208 8.85 -37.04 0.53
N PRO A 209 8.03 -36.51 1.48
CA PRO A 209 7.43 -37.32 2.53
C PRO A 209 6.48 -38.40 1.99
N ASN A 210 6.04 -38.30 0.73
CA ASN A 210 5.21 -39.31 0.07
C ASN A 210 6.02 -40.43 -0.63
N HIS A 211 7.35 -40.35 -0.66
CA HIS A 211 8.21 -41.45 -1.10
C HIS A 211 8.63 -42.37 0.06
N ARG A 212 7.72 -42.66 1.01
CA ARG A 212 7.85 -43.87 1.84
C ARG A 212 7.46 -45.08 1.00
N LYS A 213 8.45 -45.56 0.25
CA LYS A 213 8.67 -46.96 -0.15
C LYS A 213 7.48 -47.89 0.09
N ASP A 214 6.62 -47.99 -0.92
CA ASP A 214 6.13 -49.31 -1.34
C ASP A 214 7.37 -50.11 -1.76
N SER A 215 7.94 -50.84 -0.81
CA SER A 215 8.97 -51.83 -1.04
C SER A 215 8.56 -53.07 -0.27
N SER A 216 8.14 -54.05 -1.07
CA SER A 216 7.83 -55.44 -0.78
C SER A 216 8.65 -56.10 0.32
#